data_AF-A0A974SHN0-F1
#
_entry.id   AF-A0A974SHN0-F1
#
_cell.length_a   1.000
_cell.length_b   1.000
_cell.length_c   1.000
_cell.angle_alpha   90.00
_cell.angle_beta   90.00
_cell.angle_gamma   90.00
#
_symmetry.space_group_name_H-M   'P 1'
#
loop_
_entity.id
_entity.type
_entity.pdbx_description
1 polymer ?
#
loop_
_entity_poly.entity_id
_entity_poly.type
_entity_poly.pdbx_seq_one_letter_code
_entity_poly.pdbx_strand_id
1 'polypeptide(L)' 'MSDHKVTVEQLPNGKWACFLHMTGQEEPINLGREFKNDEQAENWLNVSESVTAIEMMLRKYKK' A
#
# COMPACT_ATOMS: atom_id res chain seq x y z
N MET A 1 18.22 3.43 -0.38
CA MET A 1 17.40 2.57 -1.26
C MET A 1 16.24 2.11 -0.40
N SER A 2 15.00 2.41 -0.79
CA SER A 2 13.83 2.40 0.09
C SER A 2 13.64 1.06 0.82
N ASP A 3 13.61 1.07 2.16
CA ASP A 3 13.38 -0.14 3.02
C ASP A 3 11.95 -0.68 2.96
N HIS A 4 11.22 -0.40 1.88
CA HIS A 4 9.84 -0.76 1.74
C HIS A 4 9.47 -1.04 0.28
N LYS A 5 8.49 -1.92 0.09
CA LYS A 5 7.91 -2.29 -1.19
C LYS A 5 6.40 -2.11 -1.10
N VAL A 6 5.77 -1.69 -2.19
CA VAL A 6 4.31 -1.69 -2.29
C VAL A 6 3.86 -2.76 -3.28
N THR A 7 2.82 -3.52 -2.93
CA THR A 7 2.16 -4.49 -3.81
C THR A 7 0.70 -4.11 -4.01
N VAL A 8 0.15 -4.55 -5.14
CA VAL A 8 -1.28 -4.45 -5.47
C VAL A 8 -1.84 -5.86 -5.45
N GLU A 9 -2.84 -6.12 -4.61
CA GLU A 9 -3.38 -7.47 -4.39
C GLU A 9 -4.90 -7.44 -4.34
N GLN A 10 -5.52 -8.51 -4.83
CA GLN A 10 -6.96 -8.69 -4.77
C GLN A 10 -7.38 -9.23 -3.40
N LEU A 11 -8.34 -8.58 -2.78
CA LEU A 11 -8.97 -8.98 -1.53
C LEU A 11 -10.00 -10.09 -1.78
N PRO A 12 -10.36 -10.88 -0.74
CA PRO A 12 -11.40 -11.91 -0.85
C PRO A 12 -12.78 -11.39 -1.28
N ASN A 13 -13.04 -10.10 -1.10
CA ASN A 13 -14.27 -9.43 -1.53
C ASN A 13 -14.26 -9.05 -3.04
N GLY A 14 -13.21 -9.42 -3.78
CA GLY A 14 -13.04 -9.14 -5.20
C GLY A 14 -12.49 -7.76 -5.54
N LYS A 15 -12.36 -6.86 -4.57
CA LYS A 15 -11.73 -5.54 -4.73
C LYS A 15 -10.22 -5.65 -4.65
N TRP A 16 -9.54 -4.58 -5.03
CA TRP A 16 -8.08 -4.48 -5.02
C TRP A 16 -7.61 -3.48 -3.98
N ALA A 17 -6.47 -3.73 -3.35
CA ALA A 17 -5.88 -2.80 -2.38
C ALA A 17 -4.37 -2.75 -2.56
N CYS A 18 -3.77 -1.68 -2.02
CA CYS A 18 -2.33 -1.50 -2.00
C CYS A 18 -1.78 -1.83 -0.62
N PHE A 19 -0.68 -2.59 -0.58
CA PHE A 19 -0.09 -3.11 0.63
C PHE A 19 1.38 -2.68 0.74
N LEU A 20 1.74 -2.09 1.88
CA LEU A 20 3.10 -1.68 2.20
C LEU A 20 3.82 -2.80 2.96
N HIS A 21 4.90 -3.30 2.36
CA HIS A 21 5.82 -4.27 2.94
C HIS A 21 7.02 -3.53 3.49
N MET A 22 7.35 -3.74 4.77
CA MET A 22 8.46 -3.10 5.45
C MET A 22 9.41 -4.14 6.03
N THR A 23 10.72 -3.91 5.93
CA THR A 23 11.71 -4.76 6.58
C THR A 23 11.49 -4.77 8.10
N GLY A 24 11.31 -5.95 8.69
CA GLY A 24 11.06 -6.11 10.13
C GLY A 24 9.59 -6.11 10.55
N GLN A 25 8.66 -5.95 9.60
CA GLN A 25 7.24 -6.25 9.80
C GLN A 25 6.90 -7.57 9.09
N GLU A 26 6.31 -8.51 9.81
CA GLU A 26 5.92 -9.81 9.23
C GLU A 26 4.71 -9.70 8.31
N GLU A 27 3.75 -8.84 8.66
CA GLU A 27 2.52 -8.66 7.89
C GLU A 27 2.54 -7.35 7.08
N PRO A 28 2.05 -7.39 5.81
CA PRO A 28 1.92 -6.20 5.01
C PRO A 28 0.83 -5.27 5.55
N ILE A 29 1.08 -3.97 5.45
CA ILE A 29 0.18 -2.93 5.94
C ILE A 29 -0.73 -2.47 4.80
N ASN A 30 -2.04 -2.63 4.95
CA ASN A 30 -3.01 -2.09 4.00
C ASN A 30 -2.97 -0.54 4.03
N LEU A 31 -2.86 0.09 2.86
CA LEU A 31 -2.82 1.56 2.72
C LEU A 31 -4.20 2.24 2.84
N GLY A 32 -5.26 1.47 3.13
CA GLY A 32 -6.57 1.97 3.56
C GLY A 32 -7.57 2.27 2.44
N ARG A 33 -7.21 2.00 1.18
CA ARG A 33 -8.09 2.23 0.02
C ARG A 33 -8.33 0.95 -0.76
N GLU A 34 -9.58 0.76 -1.16
CA GLU A 34 -10.00 -0.35 -2.02
C GLU A 34 -10.43 0.16 -3.41
N PHE A 35 -10.17 -0.63 -4.43
CA PHE A 35 -10.37 -0.31 -5.85
C PHE A 35 -11.17 -1.40 -6.54
N LYS A 36 -11.81 -1.07 -7.66
CA LYS A 36 -12.64 -2.03 -8.40
C LYS A 36 -11.82 -3.01 -9.23
N ASN A 37 -10.63 -2.62 -9.66
CA ASN A 37 -9.69 -3.41 -10.44
C ASN A 37 -8.24 -3.05 -10.05
N ASP A 38 -7.30 -3.85 -10.52
CA ASP A 38 -5.86 -3.69 -10.39
C ASP A 38 -5.36 -2.39 -11.02
N GLU A 39 -5.81 -2.06 -12.23
CA GLU A 39 -5.41 -0.84 -12.94
C GLU A 39 -5.68 0.44 -12.12
N GLN A 40 -6.82 0.53 -11.43
CA GLN A 40 -7.12 1.67 -10.56
C GLN A 40 -6.20 1.74 -9.35
N ALA A 41 -5.84 0.59 -8.76
CA ALA A 41 -4.93 0.53 -7.64
C ALA A 41 -3.50 0.94 -8.06
N GLU A 42 -3.02 0.43 -9.20
CA GLU A 42 -1.73 0.83 -9.78
C GLU A 42 -1.70 2.32 -10.14
N ASN A 43 -2.76 2.82 -10.77
CA ASN A 43 -2.86 4.25 -11.08
C ASN A 43 -2.85 5.13 -9.83
N TRP A 44 -3.45 4.68 -8.73
CA TRP A 44 -3.41 5.41 -7.47
C TRP A 44 -1.99 5.50 -6.89
N LEU A 45 -1.14 4.49 -7.08
CA LEU A 45 0.27 4.55 -6.67
C LEU A 45 1.10 5.62 -7.40
N ASN A 46 0.56 6.20 -8.47
CA ASN A 46 1.19 7.30 -9.22
C ASN A 46 0.69 8.70 -8.79
N VAL A 47 -0.26 8.80 -7.85
CA VAL A 47 -0.76 10.10 -7.34
C VAL A 47 -0.19 10.45 -5.97
N SER A 48 -0.14 11.74 -5.65
CA SER A 48 0.41 12.28 -4.39
C SER A 48 -0.27 11.76 -3.12
N GLU A 49 -1.55 11.40 -3.21
CA GLU A 49 -2.30 10.79 -2.11
C GLU A 49 -1.65 9.48 -1.65
N SER A 50 -1.19 8.64 -2.58
CA SER A 50 -0.53 7.37 -2.24
C SER A 50 0.80 7.56 -1.55
N VAL A 51 1.60 8.53 -2.02
CA VAL A 51 2.88 8.91 -1.39
C VAL A 51 2.65 9.34 0.06
N THR A 52 1.62 10.16 0.28
CA THR A 52 1.24 10.60 1.63
C THR A 52 0.83 9.43 2.51
N ALA A 53 0.00 8.52 2.01
CA ALA A 53 -0.42 7.32 2.75
C ALA A 53 0.78 6.44 3.12
N ILE A 54 1.71 6.21 2.19
CA ILE A 54 2.94 5.45 2.43
C ILE A 54 3.79 6.13 3.51
N GLU A 55 4.04 7.43 3.41
CA GLU A 55 4.82 8.17 4.42
C GLU A 55 4.19 8.10 5.81
N MET A 56 2.87 8.24 5.91
CA MET A 56 2.16 8.13 7.18
C MET A 56 2.33 6.75 7.81
N MET A 57 2.21 5.67 7.01
CA MET A 57 2.41 4.31 7.51
C MET A 57 3.87 4.07 7.88
N LEU A 58 4.83 4.53 7.06
CA LEU A 58 6.25 4.44 7.41
C LEU A 58 6.57 5.11 8.74
N ARG A 59 6.05 6.33 9.00
CA ARG A 59 6.25 7.02 10.29
C ARG A 59 5.55 6.33 11.46
N LYS A 60 4.41 5.69 11.21
CA LYS A 60 3.66 4.96 12.25
C LYS A 60 4.39 3.68 12.69
N TYR A 61 5.04 2.98 11.75
CA TYR A 61 5.62 1.66 11.99
C TYR A 61 7.15 1.65 12.09
N LYS A 62 7.87 2.66 11.56
CA LYS A 62 9.27 2.94 11.93
C LYS A 62 9.25 3.70 13.25
N LYS A 63 9.52 3.02 14.36
CA LYS A 63 9.83 3.65 15.65
C LYS A 63 11.17 4.37 15.60
#